data_AF-A0A1V5E1Q2-F1
#
_entry.id   AF-A0A1V5E1Q2-F1
#
_cell.length_a   1.000
_cell.length_b   1.000
_cell.length_c   1.000
_cell.angle_alpha   90.00
_cell.angle_beta   90.00
_cell.angle_gamma   90.00
#
_symmetry.space_group_name_H-M   'P 1'
#
loop_
_entity.id
_entity.type
_entity.pdbx_description
1 polymer ?
#
loop_
_entity_poly.entity_id
_entity_poly.type
_entity_poly.pdbx_seq_one_letter_code
_entity_poly.pdbx_strand_id
1 'polypeptide(L)'
;MNQEKLTVRRRRVQIAPANELLNKPFLNEFEVSAITGRAVSTLRNDRHLRRGLPYLKVSKRSIRYRTPDVMNFMEARLITFNEVSE
;
A
#
# COMPACT_ATOMS: atom_id res chain seq x y z
N MET A 1 -4.86 3.89 30.22
CA MET A 1 -5.02 2.79 29.23
C MET A 1 -4.32 3.24 27.96
N ASN A 2 -3.07 2.82 27.82
CA ASN A 2 -2.13 3.24 26.78
C ASN A 2 -2.59 2.71 25.42
N GLN A 3 -2.77 3.60 24.47
CA GLN A 3 -2.58 3.27 23.06
C GLN A 3 -1.46 4.17 22.55
N GLU A 4 -0.38 3.52 22.18
CA GLU A 4 0.90 4.09 21.82
C GLU A 4 0.72 5.12 20.71
N LYS A 5 0.92 6.39 21.07
CA LYS A 5 1.28 7.42 20.09
C LYS A 5 2.66 7.04 19.55
N LEU A 6 2.69 6.18 18.54
CA LEU A 6 3.89 5.87 17.76
C LEU A 6 4.30 7.13 17.00
N THR A 7 5.07 7.96 17.68
CA THR A 7 5.72 9.15 17.17
C THR A 7 6.87 8.75 16.26
N VAL A 8 6.58 8.39 15.01
CA VAL A 8 7.63 8.25 13.99
C VAL A 8 7.93 9.63 13.41
N ARG A 9 9.03 10.21 13.87
CA ARG A 9 9.59 11.51 13.52
C ARG A 9 9.49 11.87 12.01
N ARG A 10 9.06 13.12 11.75
CA ARG A 10 9.17 13.91 10.49
C ARG A 10 8.60 13.31 9.19
N ARG A 11 7.39 12.73 9.21
CA ARG A 11 6.53 12.74 8.00
C ARG A 11 5.47 13.82 8.18
N ARG A 12 5.30 14.73 7.21
CA ARG A 12 4.21 15.73 7.20
C ARG A 12 2.81 15.09 7.19
N VAL A 13 2.71 13.79 6.93
CA VAL A 13 1.45 13.07 6.77
C VAL A 13 1.25 12.17 7.98
N GLN A 14 0.22 12.46 8.77
CA GLN A 14 -0.29 11.55 9.80
C GLN A 14 -0.91 10.36 9.07
N ILE A 15 -0.40 9.15 9.34
CA ILE A 15 -0.92 7.91 8.73
C ILE A 15 -1.87 7.30 9.75
N ALA A 16 -3.13 7.09 9.34
CA ALA A 16 -4.13 6.40 10.16
C ALA A 16 -3.70 4.94 10.43
N PRO A 17 -4.17 4.30 11.52
CA PRO A 17 -3.90 2.90 11.77
C PRO A 17 -4.41 2.03 10.61
N ALA A 18 -3.73 0.91 10.35
CA ALA A 18 -3.97 0.06 9.18
C ALA A 18 -5.45 -0.33 8.99
N ASN A 19 -6.16 -0.63 10.08
CA ASN A 19 -7.58 -1.01 10.06
C ASN A 19 -8.49 0.08 9.46
N GLU A 20 -8.17 1.36 9.69
CA GLU A 20 -8.95 2.47 9.12
C GLU A 20 -8.62 2.71 7.64
N LEU A 21 -7.39 2.40 7.22
CA LEU A 21 -6.96 2.55 5.83
C LEU A 21 -7.68 1.59 4.89
N LEU A 22 -8.05 0.40 5.35
CA LEU A 22 -8.76 -0.58 4.53
C LEU A 22 -10.16 -0.11 4.08
N ASN A 23 -10.80 0.76 4.86
CA ASN A 23 -12.12 1.31 4.52
C ASN A 23 -12.04 2.51 3.58
N LYS A 24 -10.85 3.06 3.36
CA LYS A 24 -10.66 4.21 2.48
C LYS A 24 -10.72 3.75 1.03
N PRO A 25 -11.43 4.44 0.11
CA PRO A 25 -11.51 4.01 -1.29
C PRO A 25 -10.20 4.25 -2.07
N PHE A 26 -9.46 5.32 -1.72
CA PHE A 26 -8.23 5.72 -2.42
C PHE A 26 -7.10 6.01 -1.43
N LEU A 27 -5.98 5.34 -1.64
CA LEU A 27 -4.79 5.39 -0.80
C LEU A 27 -3.69 6.23 -1.44
N ASN A 28 -2.87 6.86 -0.62
CA ASN A 28 -1.61 7.49 -1.03
C ASN A 28 -0.45 6.48 -0.97
N GLU A 29 0.72 6.83 -1.52
CA GLU A 29 1.88 5.93 -1.56
C GLU A 29 2.44 5.56 -0.17
N PHE A 30 2.22 6.39 0.86
CA PHE A 30 2.63 6.10 2.24
C PHE A 30 1.65 5.14 2.93
N GLU A 31 0.36 5.27 2.67
CA GLU A 31 -0.69 4.39 3.17
C GLU A 31 -0.56 3.00 2.53
N VAL A 32 -0.32 2.94 1.21
CA VAL A 32 -0.02 1.67 0.54
C VAL A 32 1.27 1.04 1.06
N SER A 33 2.30 1.85 1.32
CA SER A 33 3.54 1.38 1.96
C SER A 33 3.27 0.79 3.34
N ALA A 34 2.39 1.40 4.13
CA ALA A 34 1.99 0.89 5.44
C ALA A 34 1.18 -0.42 5.36
N ILE A 35 0.30 -0.56 4.36
CA ILE A 35 -0.51 -1.79 4.17
C ILE A 35 0.33 -2.95 3.62
N THR A 36 1.13 -2.69 2.58
CA THR A 36 1.85 -3.74 1.85
C THR A 36 3.25 -4.04 2.40
N GLY A 37 3.76 -3.20 3.30
CA GLY A 37 5.14 -3.25 3.78
C GLY A 37 6.20 -2.87 2.74
N ARG A 38 5.80 -2.49 1.50
CA ARG A 38 6.72 -2.08 0.45
C ARG A 38 7.27 -0.68 0.72
N ALA A 39 8.54 -0.45 0.42
CA ALA A 39 9.13 0.89 0.54
C ALA A 39 8.50 1.88 -0.48
N VAL A 40 8.29 3.13 -0.07
CA VAL A 40 7.75 4.19 -0.94
C VAL A 40 8.63 4.43 -2.17
N SER A 41 9.96 4.33 -2.03
CA SER A 41 10.91 4.41 -3.15
C SER A 41 10.64 3.34 -4.18
N THR A 42 10.39 2.09 -3.74
CA THR A 42 10.04 0.99 -4.62
C THR A 42 8.72 1.26 -5.34
N LEU A 43 7.69 1.75 -4.64
CA LEU A 43 6.42 2.12 -5.27
C LEU A 43 6.60 3.22 -6.33
N ARG A 44 7.45 4.21 -6.08
CA ARG A 44 7.77 5.27 -7.05
C ARG A 44 8.54 4.73 -8.26
N ASN A 45 9.48 3.82 -8.05
CA ASN A 45 10.24 3.18 -9.12
C ASN A 45 9.33 2.29 -9.97
N ASP A 46 8.46 1.51 -9.34
CA ASP A 46 7.47 0.66 -10.02
C ASP A 46 6.55 1.53 -10.90
N ARG A 47 6.09 2.68 -10.40
CA ARG A 47 5.34 3.66 -11.23
C ARG A 47 6.15 4.22 -12.39
N HIS A 48 7.42 4.57 -12.16
CA HIS A 48 8.29 5.10 -13.20
C HIS A 48 8.50 4.08 -14.33
N LEU A 49 8.70 2.81 -13.96
CA LEU A 49 8.86 1.67 -14.86
C LEU A 49 7.52 1.08 -15.36
N ARG A 50 6.38 1.67 -14.97
CA ARG A 50 5.01 1.22 -15.31
C ARG A 50 4.76 -0.27 -15.02
N ARG A 51 5.23 -0.74 -13.86
CA ARG A 51 5.04 -2.11 -13.37
C ARG A 51 4.44 -2.11 -11.96
N GLY A 52 4.04 -3.29 -11.49
CA GLY A 52 3.62 -3.50 -10.11
C GLY A 52 2.17 -3.09 -9.86
N LEU A 53 1.93 -2.35 -8.78
CA LEU A 53 0.60 -1.96 -8.32
C LEU A 53 -0.07 -0.97 -9.29
N PRO A 54 -1.32 -1.23 -9.74
CA PRO A 54 -2.08 -0.26 -10.52
C PRO A 54 -2.25 1.06 -9.77
N TYR A 55 -2.13 2.18 -10.49
CA TYR A 55 -2.20 3.51 -9.90
C TYR A 55 -2.99 4.48 -10.77
N LEU A 56 -3.58 5.46 -10.10
CA LEU A 56 -4.34 6.56 -10.69
C LEU A 56 -3.50 7.84 -10.64
N LYS A 57 -3.32 8.47 -11.80
CA LYS A 57 -2.66 9.77 -11.90
C LYS A 57 -3.71 10.88 -11.86
N VAL A 58 -3.97 11.42 -10.67
CA VAL A 58 -4.93 12.52 -10.46
C VAL A 58 -4.36 13.85 -10.94
N SER A 59 -3.06 14.09 -10.73
CA SER A 59 -2.36 15.25 -11.27
C SER A 59 -0.90 14.93 -11.55
N LYS A 60 -0.11 15.91 -12.03
CA LYS A 60 1.33 15.75 -12.27
C LYS A 60 2.09 15.25 -11.02
N ARG A 61 1.64 15.63 -9.81
CA ARG A 61 2.28 15.28 -8.53
C ARG A 61 1.40 14.48 -7.59
N SER A 62 0.14 14.24 -7.94
CA SER A 62 -0.82 13.51 -7.09
C SER A 62 -1.14 12.16 -7.72
N ILE A 63 -0.72 11.11 -7.02
CA ILE A 63 -0.96 9.72 -7.40
C ILE A 63 -1.75 9.03 -6.29
N ARG A 64 -2.72 8.22 -6.69
CA ARG A 64 -3.56 7.42 -5.78
C ARG A 64 -3.54 5.96 -6.20
N TYR A 65 -3.84 5.09 -5.25
CA TYR A 65 -4.06 3.67 -5.46
C TYR A 65 -5.48 3.34 -5.03
N ARG A 66 -6.20 2.51 -5.77
CA ARG A 66 -7.49 2.01 -5.29
C ARG A 66 -7.22 0.88 -4.31
N THR A 67 -7.91 0.90 -3.18
CA THR A 67 -7.81 -0.16 -2.18
C THR A 67 -8.07 -1.56 -2.75
N PRO A 68 -9.14 -1.80 -3.55
CA PRO A 68 -9.33 -3.13 -4.14
C PRO A 68 -8.16 -3.57 -5.03
N ASP A 69 -7.54 -2.66 -5.80
CA ASP A 69 -6.39 -3.01 -6.63
C ASP A 69 -5.18 -3.41 -5.79
N VAL A 70 -4.99 -2.76 -4.63
CA VAL A 70 -3.92 -3.09 -3.69
C VAL A 70 -4.15 -4.47 -3.08
N MET A 71 -5.37 -4.78 -2.64
CA MET A 71 -5.70 -6.08 -2.07
C MET A 71 -5.56 -7.19 -3.11
N ASN A 72 -6.15 -7.02 -4.30
CA ASN A 72 -6.04 -7.97 -5.41
C ASN A 72 -4.58 -8.25 -5.78
N PHE A 73 -3.71 -7.23 -5.75
CA PHE A 73 -2.28 -7.40 -6.01
C PHE A 73 -1.60 -8.28 -4.96
N MET A 74 -1.98 -8.16 -3.69
CA MET A 74 -1.44 -8.97 -2.60
C MET A 74 -1.97 -10.41 -2.71
N GLU A 75 -3.27 -10.57 -2.92
CA GLU A 75 -3.94 -11.87 -3.06
C GLU A 75 -3.40 -12.66 -4.26
N ALA A 76 -3.14 -12.01 -5.40
CA ALA A 76 -2.56 -12.64 -6.58
C ALA A 76 -1.13 -13.20 -6.37
N ARG A 77 -0.49 -12.91 -5.24
CA ARG A 77 0.86 -13.39 -4.87
C ARG A 77 0.82 -14.34 -3.67
N LEU A 78 -0.37 -14.73 -3.23
CA LEU A 78 -0.52 -15.74 -2.20
C LEU A 78 0.02 -17.07 -2.73
N ILE A 79 0.98 -17.65 -2.02
CA ILE A 79 1.49 -18.99 -2.31
C ILE A 79 0.64 -19.97 -1.52
N THR A 80 -0.12 -20.81 -2.23
CA THR A 80 -0.91 -21.90 -1.64
C THR A 80 -0.11 -23.20 -1.72
N PHE A 81 -0.07 -23.97 -0.64
CA PHE A 81 0.67 -25.24 -0.56
C PHE A 81 -0.17 -26.46 -0.94
N ASN A 82 -1.25 -26.27 -1.68
CA ASN A 82 -2.11 -27.37 -2.07
C ASN A 82 -1.47 -28.11 -3.26
N GLU A 83 -1.09 -29.36 -2.96
CA GLU A 83 -0.70 -30.44 -3.87
C GLU A 83 0.75 -30.37 -4.39
N VAL A 84 1.66 -30.95 -3.60
CA VAL A 84 2.65 -31.87 -4.17
C VAL A 84 1.90 -33.18 -4.44
N SER A 85 1.39 -33.35 -5.65
CA SER A 85 0.98 -34.68 -6.12
C SER A 85 2.27 -35.46 -6.37
N GLU A 86 2.50 -36.50 -5.57
CA GLU A 86 3.57 -37.49 -5.76
C GLU A 86 3.53 -38.14 -7.15
#